data_AF-A0A329EAN6-F1
#
_entry.id   AF-A0A329EAN6-F1
#
_cell.length_a   1.000
_cell.length_b   1.000
_cell.length_c   1.000
_cell.angle_alpha   90.00
_cell.angle_beta   90.00
_cell.angle_gamma   90.00
#
_symmetry.space_group_name_H-M   'P 1'
#
loop_
_entity.id
_entity.type
_entity.pdbx_description
1 polymer ?
#
loop_
_entity_poly.entity_id
_entity_poly.type
_entity_poly.pdbx_seq_one_letter_code
_entity_poly.pdbx_strand_id
1 'polypeptide(L)' 'MNENLDELLPTLKEFNLENVSFKVVDPSLLPEKTLKSFNIFMSGSTVPHRTYVYSYDYARFCMLVRRG' A
#
# COMPACT_ATOMS: atom_id res chain seq x y z
N MET A 1 8.84 -14.66 -17.30
CA MET A 1 9.40 -14.29 -15.99
C MET A 1 8.23 -13.89 -15.11
N ASN A 2 7.63 -14.85 -14.41
CA ASN A 2 6.64 -14.53 -13.38
C ASN A 2 7.45 -14.29 -12.12
N GLU A 3 8.04 -13.10 -12.01
CA GLU A 3 8.64 -12.67 -10.76
C GLU A 3 7.54 -12.72 -9.69
N ASN A 4 7.85 -13.28 -8.51
CA ASN A 4 6.93 -13.44 -7.38
C ASN A 4 6.38 -12.08 -6.92
N LEU A 5 5.43 -11.53 -7.68
CA LEU A 5 4.71 -10.30 -7.37
C LEU A 5 3.98 -10.44 -6.04
N ASP A 6 3.61 -11.65 -5.65
CA ASP A 6 3.02 -11.95 -4.34
C ASP A 6 4.02 -11.86 -3.17
N GLU A 7 5.33 -12.05 -3.41
CA GLU A 7 6.37 -11.75 -2.40
C GLU A 7 6.61 -10.23 -2.30
N LEU A 8 6.46 -9.51 -3.41
CA LEU A 8 6.65 -8.06 -3.45
C LEU A 8 5.42 -7.28 -2.96
N LEU A 9 4.21 -7.80 -3.18
CA LEU A 9 2.93 -7.18 -2.86
C LEU A 9 2.12 -8.11 -1.94
N PRO A 10 2.56 -8.31 -0.69
CA PRO A 10 1.82 -9.15 0.24
C PRO A 10 0.45 -8.54 0.53
N THR A 11 -0.55 -9.37 0.74
CA THR A 11 -1.87 -8.91 1.19
C THR A 11 -1.76 -8.36 2.60
N LEU A 12 -1.84 -7.04 2.74
CA LEU A 12 -1.83 -6.38 4.04
C LEU A 12 -3.18 -6.54 4.74
N LYS A 13 -3.15 -6.73 6.06
CA LYS A 13 -4.36 -6.83 6.87
C LYS A 13 -5.00 -5.46 7.00
N GLU A 14 -6.27 -5.36 6.59
CA GLU A 14 -7.06 -4.15 6.76
C GLU A 14 -7.59 -4.03 8.19
N PHE A 15 -7.59 -2.81 8.73
CA PHE A 15 -8.18 -2.49 10.02
C PHE A 15 -8.82 -1.10 9.99
N ASN A 16 -9.67 -0.82 10.99
CA ASN A 16 -10.33 0.47 11.14
C ASN A 16 -9.55 1.33 12.15
N LEU A 17 -9.33 2.60 11.84
CA LEU A 17 -8.81 3.59 12.78
C LEU A 17 -9.98 4.35 13.42
N GLU A 18 -9.85 4.66 14.71
CA GLU A 18 -10.78 5.59 15.36
C GLU A 18 -10.70 6.95 14.66
N ASN A 19 -11.85 7.51 14.27
CA ASN A 19 -12.02 8.75 13.49
C ASN A 19 -11.73 8.64 11.98
N VAL A 20 -11.62 7.44 11.42
CA VAL A 20 -11.47 7.24 9.98
C VAL A 20 -12.58 6.33 9.47
N SER A 21 -13.41 6.83 8.57
CA SER A 21 -14.53 6.07 7.98
C SER A 21 -14.09 4.98 7.00
N PHE A 22 -12.82 5.00 6.59
CA PHE A 22 -12.22 4.08 5.63
C PHE A 22 -11.24 3.13 6.31
N LYS A 23 -11.15 1.91 5.78
CA LYS A 23 -10.15 0.93 6.21
C LYS A 23 -8.75 1.38 5.83
N VAL A 24 -7.80 1.08 6.70
CA VAL A 24 -6.38 1.34 6.50
C VAL A 24 -5.57 0.06 6.61
N VAL A 25 -4.35 0.12 6.09
CA VAL A 25 -3.33 -0.93 6.15
C VAL A 25 -2.00 -0.34 6.63
N ASP A 26 -1.16 -1.19 7.19
CA ASP A 26 0.20 -0.84 7.61
C ASP A 26 1.20 -1.12 6.47
N PRO A 27 1.75 -0.09 5.80
CA PRO A 27 2.69 -0.28 4.71
C PRO A 27 4.10 -0.69 5.20
N SER A 28 4.40 -0.57 6.50
CA SER A 28 5.71 -0.97 7.06
C SER A 28 5.95 -2.48 6.99
N LEU A 29 4.88 -3.26 6.81
CA LEU A 29 4.96 -4.70 6.58
C LEU A 29 5.40 -5.05 5.14
N LEU A 30 5.53 -4.06 4.25
CA LEU A 30 5.98 -4.27 2.89
C LEU A 30 7.50 -4.43 2.80
N PRO A 31 8.00 -5.20 1.83
CA PRO A 31 9.43 -5.24 1.51
C PRO A 31 9.96 -3.84 1.20
N GLU A 32 11.20 -3.53 1.59
CA GLU A 32 11.79 -2.19 1.43
C GLU A 32 11.69 -1.67 -0.01
N LYS A 33 11.90 -2.55 -1.00
CA LYS A 33 11.80 -2.22 -2.43
C LYS A 33 10.40 -1.73 -2.79
N THR A 34 9.36 -2.47 -2.38
CA THR A 34 7.96 -2.12 -2.61
C THR A 34 7.57 -0.89 -1.83
N LEU A 35 8.01 -0.76 -0.58
CA LEU A 35 7.74 0.39 0.27
C LEU A 35 8.30 1.68 -0.34
N LYS A 36 9.51 1.64 -0.91
CA LYS A 36 10.08 2.79 -1.65
C LYS A 36 9.23 3.16 -2.86
N SER A 37 8.87 2.20 -3.70
CA SER A 37 8.01 2.45 -4.87
C SER A 37 6.63 2.97 -4.49
N PHE A 38 6.04 2.42 -3.41
CA PHE A 38 4.76 2.85 -2.88
C PHE A 38 4.84 4.27 -2.30
N ASN A 39 5.89 4.61 -1.56
CA ASN A 39 6.12 5.98 -1.08
C ASN A 39 6.26 6.99 -2.23
N ILE A 40 6.93 6.62 -3.32
CA ILE A 40 7.03 7.46 -4.53
C ILE A 40 5.64 7.65 -5.15
N PHE A 41 4.88 6.56 -5.31
CA PHE A 41 3.50 6.59 -5.80
C PHE A 41 2.60 7.49 -4.95
N MET A 42 2.76 7.44 -3.62
CA MET A 42 2.01 8.24 -2.66
C MET A 42 2.54 9.68 -2.52
N SER A 43 3.73 10.02 -3.01
CA SER A 43 4.31 11.36 -2.84
C SER A 43 3.51 12.47 -3.53
N GLY A 44 2.66 12.13 -4.51
CA GLY A 44 1.70 13.04 -5.13
C GLY A 44 0.28 12.94 -4.55
N SER A 45 0.05 12.06 -3.58
CA SER A 45 -1.27 11.81 -2.99
C SER A 45 -1.43 12.55 -1.66
N THR A 46 -2.60 13.12 -1.43
CA THR A 46 -2.91 13.98 -0.29
C THR A 46 -3.27 13.15 0.94
N VAL A 47 -2.39 12.24 1.41
CA VAL A 47 -2.74 11.35 2.54
C VAL A 47 -1.98 11.73 3.81
N PRO A 48 -2.66 12.21 4.87
CA PRO A 48 -1.99 12.81 6.05
C PRO A 48 -1.55 11.82 7.13
N HIS A 49 -1.71 10.51 6.91
CA HIS A 49 -1.42 9.53 7.95
C HIS A 49 0.01 9.00 7.78
N ARG A 50 0.92 9.55 8.58
CA ARG A 50 2.37 9.29 8.54
C ARG A 50 2.75 7.82 8.82
N THR A 51 1.80 6.98 9.23
CA THR A 51 2.02 5.58 9.65
C THR A 51 1.13 4.57 8.93
N TYR A 52 -0.08 4.97 8.51
CA TYR A 52 -1.07 4.05 7.92
C TYR A 52 -1.62 4.62 6.62
N VAL A 53 -1.93 3.76 5.66
CA VAL A 53 -2.47 4.18 4.37
C VAL A 53 -3.83 3.56 4.14
N TYR A 54 -4.67 4.20 3.32
CA TYR A 54 -5.96 3.62 2.99
C TYR A 54 -5.76 2.29 2.26
N SER A 55 -6.57 1.29 2.62
CA SER A 55 -6.53 -0.01 1.94
C SER A 55 -6.85 0.12 0.45
N TYR A 56 -7.67 1.11 0.10
CA TYR A 56 -7.99 1.46 -1.28
C TYR A 56 -6.75 1.92 -2.08
N ASP A 57 -5.93 2.81 -1.52
CA ASP A 57 -4.71 3.29 -2.19
C ASP A 57 -3.70 2.15 -2.39
N TYR A 58 -3.55 1.28 -1.39
CA TYR A 58 -2.70 0.10 -1.50
C TYR A 58 -3.20 -0.88 -2.57
N ALA A 59 -4.51 -1.18 -2.58
CA ALA A 59 -5.11 -2.04 -3.60
C ALA A 59 -4.93 -1.47 -5.02
N ARG A 60 -5.07 -0.14 -5.16
CA ARG A 60 -4.85 0.57 -6.42
C ARG A 60 -3.39 0.48 -6.87
N PHE A 61 -2.43 0.66 -5.96
CA PHE A 61 -1.01 0.45 -6.25
C PHE A 61 -0.73 -1.00 -6.70
N CYS A 62 -1.20 -2.00 -5.95
CA CYS A 62 -1.03 -3.41 -6.32
C CYS A 62 -1.61 -3.72 -7.70
N MET A 63 -2.78 -3.16 -8.03
CA MET A 63 -3.38 -3.31 -9.35
C MET A 63 -2.50 -2.68 -10.44
N LEU A 64 -1.95 -1.48 -10.22
CA LEU A 64 -1.08 -0.82 -11.18
C LEU A 64 0.22 -1.61 -11.40
N VAL A 65 0.88 -2.04 -10.32
CA VAL A 65 2.11 -2.83 -10.39
C VAL A 65 1.88 -4.18 -11.08
N ARG A 66 0.72 -4.81 -10.88
CA ARG A 66 0.33 -6.04 -11.59
C ARG A 66 -0.02 -5.80 -13.07
N ARG A 67 -0.39 -4.57 -13.44
CA ARG A 67 -0.81 -4.23 -14.81
C ARG A 67 0.35 -3.72 -15.68
N GLY A 68 1.45 -3.26 -15.07
CA GLY A 68 2.66 -2.76 -15.75
C GLY A 68 2.74 -1.24 -15.72
#